data_AF-A0A948B1K4-F1
#
_entry.id   AF-A0A948B1K4-F1
#
_cell.length_a   1.000
_cell.length_b   1.000
_cell.length_c   1.000
_cell.angle_alpha   90.00
_cell.angle_beta   90.00
_cell.angle_gamma   90.00
#
_symmetry.space_group_name_H-M   'P 1'
#
loop_
_entity.id
_entity.type
_entity.pdbx_description
1 polymer ?
#
loop_
_entity_poly.entity_id
_entity_poly.type
_entity_poly.pdbx_seq_one_letter_code
_entity_poly.pdbx_strand_id
1 'polypeptide(L)'
;MRAMKTAGMTLVLVLLLVLGASGEDPVIASFTENGVLAWSNATPGGAYSVEWSPSIEEGTWHNDWDSLSPVSATGSTTSVRVPLFYRVRQIPDMAVVPGGSFAMGYDYVAVRTVTVSAFVIDLNEITKAKWDEVRGWALTNGYSDLAVGQAGTGGDATSNHPVTMVSWHQSLKWCNARSEMSGLTPCYYTNSALLTSAIYRTGTVTVINDWVNWTSGGYRLPTDAEWEKAARGGLVSQLYPWGNAAPDATRANYNTNATTAVGNYPANGYGLFDMAGNVVDLCWDLYTVTMMPPEGSVDPRGPATTNEYGSTTRIGHGGSWSSTSTLLLKCSDRSYYIAPDSGGTYFGFRCVRNP
;
A
#
# COMPACT_ATOMS: atom_id res chain seq x y z
N MET A 1 42.48 27.26 -4.20
CA MET A 1 42.52 25.84 -4.59
C MET A 1 43.61 25.13 -3.80
N ARG A 2 43.24 24.45 -2.71
CA ARG A 2 44.12 23.50 -2.01
C ARG A 2 43.37 22.19 -1.94
N ALA A 3 43.98 21.14 -2.49
CA ALA A 3 43.47 19.79 -2.49
C ALA A 3 43.30 19.29 -1.04
N MET A 4 42.09 18.85 -0.69
CA MET A 4 41.87 18.02 0.49
C MET A 4 42.45 16.64 0.19
N LYS A 5 43.38 16.21 1.03
CA LYS A 5 43.83 14.81 1.09
C LYS A 5 42.66 13.98 1.62
N THR A 6 42.19 13.03 0.81
CA THR A 6 41.33 11.94 1.25
C THR A 6 42.13 11.03 2.17
N ALA A 7 41.76 10.98 3.45
CA ALA A 7 42.19 9.92 4.35
C ALA A 7 41.17 8.79 4.18
N GLY A 8 41.59 7.67 3.58
CA GLY A 8 40.75 6.48 3.42
C GLY A 8 40.36 5.95 4.80
N MET A 9 39.07 6.01 5.10
CA MET A 9 38.50 5.42 6.30
C MET A 9 37.99 4.03 5.92
N THR A 10 38.75 2.99 6.24
CA THR A 10 38.33 1.60 6.05
C THR A 10 37.25 1.28 7.09
N LEU A 11 35.99 1.22 6.66
CA LEU A 11 34.86 0.83 7.52
C LEU A 11 34.90 -0.70 7.70
N VAL A 12 35.07 -1.17 8.93
CA VAL A 12 34.95 -2.61 9.26
C VAL A 12 33.48 -2.91 9.50
N LEU A 13 32.85 -3.63 8.57
CA LEU A 13 31.46 -4.07 8.66
C LEU A 13 31.39 -5.34 9.51
N VAL A 14 30.61 -5.34 10.60
CA VAL A 14 30.33 -6.54 11.39
C VAL A 14 29.09 -7.22 10.81
N LEU A 15 29.30 -8.36 10.15
CA LEU A 15 28.25 -9.20 9.57
C LEU A 15 27.66 -10.08 10.69
N LEU A 16 26.37 -9.96 11.00
CA LEU A 16 25.67 -10.93 11.83
C LEU A 16 24.74 -11.77 10.96
N LEU A 17 25.10 -13.04 10.77
CA LEU A 17 24.22 -14.06 10.20
C LEU A 17 23.15 -14.43 11.24
N VAL A 18 21.88 -14.37 10.85
CA VAL A 18 20.80 -15.08 11.54
C VAL A 18 20.26 -16.12 10.58
N LEU A 19 20.33 -17.40 10.97
CA LEU A 19 19.88 -18.54 10.15
C LEU A 19 18.40 -18.83 10.42
N GLY A 20 17.57 -18.76 9.39
CA GLY A 20 16.19 -19.23 9.36
C GLY A 20 15.75 -19.50 7.92
N ALA A 21 15.16 -20.66 7.65
CA ALA A 21 14.97 -21.19 6.30
C ALA A 21 13.70 -20.67 5.58
N SER A 22 13.88 -19.97 4.45
CA SER A 22 13.36 -20.29 3.09
C SER A 22 13.47 -19.03 2.22
N GLY A 23 14.43 -19.04 1.27
CA GLY A 23 14.95 -17.83 0.62
C GLY A 23 16.06 -17.21 1.46
N GLU A 24 17.23 -16.92 0.88
CA GLU A 24 18.27 -16.22 1.65
C GLU A 24 17.81 -14.80 1.94
N ASP A 25 17.95 -14.34 3.19
CA ASP A 25 17.64 -12.97 3.57
C ASP A 25 18.45 -11.96 2.71
N PRO A 26 17.92 -10.75 2.46
CA PRO A 26 18.66 -9.71 1.76
C PRO A 26 19.99 -9.41 2.45
N VAL A 27 21.10 -9.54 1.71
CA VAL A 27 22.45 -9.28 2.24
C VAL A 27 22.98 -7.98 1.66
N ILE A 28 23.27 -7.00 2.52
CA ILE A 28 23.96 -5.76 2.10
C ILE A 28 25.33 -6.14 1.55
N ALA A 29 25.54 -5.89 0.26
CA ALA A 29 26.75 -6.22 -0.48
C ALA A 29 27.75 -5.05 -0.46
N SER A 30 27.27 -3.81 -0.48
CA SER A 30 28.11 -2.62 -0.39
C SER A 30 27.32 -1.39 0.04
N PHE A 31 28.00 -0.45 0.69
CA PHE A 31 27.55 0.93 0.86
C PHE A 31 28.68 1.86 0.41
N THR A 32 28.44 2.67 -0.62
CA THR A 32 29.47 3.56 -1.18
C THR A 32 29.53 4.88 -0.42
N GLU A 33 30.66 5.59 -0.54
CA GLU A 33 30.83 6.94 0.03
C GLU A 33 29.79 7.96 -0.49
N ASN A 34 29.16 7.68 -1.64
CA ASN A 34 28.09 8.50 -2.22
C ASN A 34 26.69 8.13 -1.72
N GLY A 35 26.57 7.26 -0.70
CA GLY A 35 25.30 6.84 -0.12
C GLY A 35 24.53 5.79 -0.94
N VAL A 36 25.17 5.13 -1.91
CA VAL A 36 24.53 4.04 -2.66
C VAL A 36 24.63 2.75 -1.86
N LEU A 37 23.48 2.23 -1.41
CA LEU A 37 23.32 0.91 -0.80
C LEU A 37 23.00 -0.13 -1.87
N ALA A 38 23.81 -1.18 -1.98
CA ALA A 38 23.54 -2.33 -2.82
C ALA A 38 23.41 -3.58 -1.95
N TRP A 39 22.44 -4.44 -2.28
CA TRP A 39 22.21 -5.72 -1.61
C TRP A 39 21.99 -6.83 -2.63
N SER A 40 22.15 -8.07 -2.16
CA SER A 40 21.93 -9.31 -2.90
C SER A 40 20.79 -10.10 -2.27
N ASN A 41 20.39 -11.21 -2.89
CA ASN A 41 19.28 -12.06 -2.46
C ASN A 41 17.92 -11.35 -2.44
N ALA A 42 17.75 -10.34 -3.30
CA ALA A 42 16.44 -9.72 -3.53
C ALA A 42 15.57 -10.61 -4.43
N THR A 43 14.34 -10.87 -4.00
CA THR A 43 13.28 -11.44 -4.81
C THR A 43 12.87 -10.42 -5.88
N PRO A 44 12.89 -10.77 -7.18
CA PRO A 44 12.41 -9.89 -8.23
C PRO A 44 10.98 -9.41 -7.96
N GLY A 45 10.75 -8.09 -8.04
CA GLY A 45 9.45 -7.47 -7.75
C GLY A 45 9.10 -7.32 -6.26
N GLY A 46 9.94 -7.83 -5.35
CA GLY A 46 9.74 -7.73 -3.91
C GLY A 46 9.86 -6.29 -3.39
N ALA A 47 9.06 -5.96 -2.39
CA ALA A 47 9.15 -4.70 -1.65
C ALA A 47 10.19 -4.79 -0.53
N TYR A 48 10.97 -3.72 -0.33
CA TYR A 48 12.03 -3.65 0.68
C TYR A 48 12.03 -2.29 1.37
N SER A 49 12.33 -2.26 2.67
CA SER A 49 12.65 -1.03 3.41
C SER A 49 14.09 -1.03 3.89
N VAL A 50 14.73 0.14 3.84
CA VAL A 50 16.03 0.37 4.48
C VAL A 50 15.77 0.95 5.86
N GLU A 51 16.24 0.24 6.88
CA GLU A 51 16.11 0.69 8.27
C GLU A 51 17.50 0.95 8.86
N TRP A 52 17.58 1.90 9.80
CA TRP A 52 18.81 2.26 10.48
C TRP A 52 18.70 2.19 12.00
N SER A 53 19.84 2.04 12.68
CA SER A 53 19.90 2.09 14.15
C SER A 53 21.20 2.73 14.64
N PRO A 54 21.18 3.48 15.76
CA PRO A 54 22.40 3.99 16.37
C PRO A 54 23.19 2.91 17.11
N SER A 55 22.59 1.74 17.38
CA SER A 55 23.23 0.60 18.06
C SER A 55 22.55 -0.72 17.71
N ILE A 56 23.34 -1.76 17.41
CA ILE A 56 22.81 -3.12 17.22
C ILE A 56 22.18 -3.70 18.51
N GLU A 57 22.55 -3.17 19.68
CA GLU A 57 22.10 -3.65 21.00
C GLU A 57 20.80 -3.00 21.47
N GLU A 58 20.47 -1.79 20.99
CA GLU A 58 19.27 -1.05 21.43
C GLU A 58 17.97 -1.64 20.84
N GLY A 59 18.08 -2.54 19.86
CA GLY A 59 16.96 -3.27 19.25
C GLY A 59 15.96 -2.41 18.46
N THR A 60 16.08 -1.08 18.56
CA THR A 60 15.20 -0.12 17.90
C THR A 60 15.77 0.22 16.52
N TRP A 61 14.96 -0.05 15.48
CA TRP A 61 15.29 0.23 14.09
C TRP A 61 14.32 1.28 13.56
N HIS A 62 14.86 2.23 12.81
CA HIS A 62 14.21 3.44 12.33
C HIS A 62 14.13 3.41 10.81
N ASN A 63 13.08 3.96 10.21
CA ASN A 63 12.91 4.05 8.75
C ASN A 63 12.72 5.50 8.27
N ASP A 64 12.99 6.48 9.14
CA ASP A 64 12.92 7.92 8.89
C ASP A 64 14.32 8.51 8.73
N TRP A 65 14.54 9.38 7.75
CA TRP A 65 15.86 10.02 7.52
C TRP A 65 16.03 11.38 8.22
N ASP A 66 15.06 11.77 9.04
CA ASP A 66 14.92 13.13 9.59
C ASP A 66 15.93 13.47 10.71
N SER A 67 16.79 12.53 11.13
CA SER A 67 17.70 12.72 12.27
C SER A 67 19.04 13.39 11.95
N LEU A 68 19.34 13.70 10.68
CA LEU A 68 20.58 14.41 10.31
C LEU A 68 20.43 15.93 10.47
N SER A 69 20.47 16.41 11.71
CA SER A 69 20.52 17.85 11.99
C SER A 69 21.86 18.47 11.57
N PRO A 70 21.88 19.72 11.05
CA PRO A 70 23.12 20.46 10.80
C PRO A 70 23.94 20.58 12.08
N VAL A 71 25.21 20.16 12.04
CA VAL A 71 26.10 20.21 13.20
C VAL A 71 26.98 21.45 13.13
N SER A 72 26.88 22.31 14.14
CA SER A 72 27.81 23.44 14.31
C SER A 72 29.02 22.99 15.11
N ALA A 73 30.22 23.27 14.61
CA ALA A 73 31.45 22.95 15.32
C ALA A 73 31.59 23.85 16.56
N THR A 74 31.48 23.27 17.76
CA THR A 74 31.64 23.99 19.04
C THR A 74 33.03 23.80 19.65
N GLY A 75 33.93 23.05 19.00
CA GLY A 75 35.31 22.80 19.45
C GLY A 75 36.22 22.21 18.36
N SER A 76 37.47 21.89 18.71
CA SER A 76 38.48 21.30 17.80
C SER A 76 38.19 19.85 17.38
N THR A 77 37.25 19.20 18.07
CA THR A 77 36.70 17.90 17.72
C THR A 77 35.17 18.00 17.84
N THR A 78 34.44 17.62 16.79
CA THR A 78 32.98 17.59 16.77
C THR A 78 32.53 16.18 16.41
N SER A 79 31.75 15.55 17.28
CA SER A 79 31.24 14.20 17.07
C SER A 79 29.82 14.27 16.51
N VAL A 80 29.57 13.58 15.40
CA VAL A 80 28.24 13.46 14.78
C VAL A 80 27.80 12.01 14.90
N ARG A 81 26.58 11.77 15.41
CA ARG A 81 25.94 10.45 15.28
C ARG A 81 25.39 10.34 13.87
N VAL A 82 26.10 9.61 13.02
CA VAL A 82 25.58 9.13 11.75
C VAL A 82 24.94 7.76 12.02
N PRO A 83 23.82 7.40 11.37
CA PRO A 83 23.31 6.04 11.45
C PRO A 83 24.42 5.03 11.10
N LEU A 84 24.80 4.16 12.05
CA LEU A 84 25.96 3.27 11.93
C LEU A 84 25.59 1.89 11.37
N PHE A 85 24.33 1.48 11.55
CA PHE A 85 23.84 0.19 11.12
C PHE A 85 22.67 0.38 10.16
N TYR A 86 22.72 -0.31 9.03
CA TYR A 86 21.63 -0.38 8.06
C TYR A 86 21.22 -1.85 7.93
N ARG A 87 19.93 -2.10 7.76
CA ARG A 87 19.43 -3.40 7.29
C ARG A 87 18.43 -3.20 6.15
N VAL A 88 18.41 -4.16 5.24
CA VAL A 88 17.39 -4.25 4.18
C VAL A 88 16.39 -5.30 4.64
N ARG A 89 15.13 -4.89 4.81
CA ARG A 89 14.06 -5.79 5.23
C ARG A 89 13.10 -5.98 4.07
N GLN A 90 12.85 -7.23 3.68
CA GLN A 90 11.73 -7.51 2.78
C GLN A 90 10.44 -7.10 3.49
N ILE A 91 9.56 -6.38 2.79
CA ILE A 91 8.20 -6.10 3.23
C ILE A 91 7.38 -7.31 2.80
N PRO A 92 6.98 -8.20 3.74
CA PRO A 92 6.29 -9.44 3.38
C PRO A 92 4.97 -9.11 2.67
N ASP A 93 4.60 -9.96 1.72
CA ASP A 93 3.31 -9.93 1.04
C ASP A 93 2.97 -8.64 0.27
N MET A 94 3.97 -7.80 -0.07
CA MET A 94 3.80 -6.61 -0.90
C MET A 94 4.75 -6.59 -2.11
N ALA A 95 4.30 -6.00 -3.21
CA ALA A 95 5.10 -5.73 -4.40
C ALA A 95 5.32 -4.22 -4.61
N VAL A 96 6.42 -3.89 -5.28
CA VAL A 96 6.73 -2.51 -5.69
C VAL A 96 5.99 -2.17 -6.96
N VAL A 97 5.25 -1.06 -6.94
CA VAL A 97 4.77 -0.39 -8.14
C VAL A 97 5.71 0.78 -8.44
N PRO A 98 6.42 0.75 -9.57
CA PRO A 98 7.37 1.81 -9.89
C PRO A 98 6.64 3.14 -10.07
N GLY A 99 7.27 4.23 -9.62
CA GLY A 99 6.79 5.59 -9.86
C GLY A 99 6.81 5.95 -11.35
N GLY A 100 6.15 7.05 -11.71
CA GLY A 100 6.13 7.58 -13.07
C GLY A 100 4.73 7.75 -13.67
N SER A 101 4.69 8.31 -14.87
CA SER A 101 3.45 8.66 -15.56
C SER A 101 2.80 7.46 -16.26
N PHE A 102 1.47 7.42 -16.27
CA PHE A 102 0.70 6.45 -17.05
C PHE A 102 -0.60 7.08 -17.58
N ALA A 103 -1.16 6.46 -18.61
CA ALA A 103 -2.46 6.84 -19.14
C ALA A 103 -3.58 6.21 -18.29
N MET A 104 -4.26 7.04 -17.50
CA MET A 104 -5.37 6.66 -16.62
C MET A 104 -6.71 6.81 -17.34
N GLY A 105 -7.61 5.86 -17.11
CA GLY A 105 -8.92 5.75 -17.75
C GLY A 105 -8.89 4.94 -19.05
N TYR A 106 -10.08 4.52 -19.49
CA TYR A 106 -10.34 3.90 -20.79
C TYR A 106 -11.87 3.85 -21.04
N ASP A 107 -12.32 4.16 -22.25
CA ASP A 107 -13.74 4.30 -22.68
C ASP A 107 -14.58 5.35 -21.93
N TYR A 108 -15.49 6.02 -22.67
CA TYR A 108 -16.49 7.05 -22.27
C TYR A 108 -16.03 8.28 -21.46
N VAL A 109 -14.81 8.29 -20.91
CA VAL A 109 -14.14 9.42 -20.25
C VAL A 109 -12.80 9.73 -20.91
N ALA A 110 -12.38 10.99 -20.87
CA ALA A 110 -11.10 11.40 -21.44
C ALA A 110 -9.95 10.72 -20.69
N VAL A 111 -9.12 9.97 -21.42
CA VAL A 111 -7.85 9.42 -20.90
C VAL A 111 -6.96 10.58 -20.46
N ARG A 112 -6.36 10.45 -19.28
CA ARG A 112 -5.48 11.48 -18.70
C ARG A 112 -4.11 10.91 -18.39
N THR A 113 -3.06 11.66 -18.73
CA THR A 113 -1.73 11.32 -18.22
C THR A 113 -1.64 11.77 -16.77
N VAL A 114 -1.42 10.84 -15.85
CA VAL A 114 -1.20 11.13 -14.43
C VAL A 114 0.13 10.52 -13.99
N THR A 115 0.80 11.17 -13.05
CA THR A 115 2.03 10.66 -12.44
C THR A 115 1.71 10.19 -11.03
N VAL A 116 2.17 8.99 -10.69
CA VAL A 116 2.15 8.52 -9.30
C VAL A 116 3.57 8.23 -8.85
N SER A 117 3.88 8.60 -7.62
CA SER A 117 5.12 8.25 -6.93
C SER A 117 5.25 6.73 -6.79
N ALA A 118 6.45 6.23 -6.51
CA ALA A 118 6.63 4.81 -6.24
C ALA A 118 5.93 4.45 -4.91
N PHE A 119 5.27 3.30 -4.88
CA PHE A 119 4.61 2.78 -3.69
C PHE A 119 4.72 1.25 -3.65
N VAL A 120 4.42 0.68 -2.50
CA VAL A 120 4.26 -0.77 -2.33
C VAL A 120 2.79 -1.07 -2.12
N ILE A 121 2.32 -2.20 -2.64
CA ILE A 121 0.92 -2.66 -2.54
C ILE A 121 0.87 -4.13 -2.16
N ASP A 122 -0.12 -4.53 -1.37
CA ASP A 122 -0.31 -5.95 -1.04
C ASP A 122 -0.49 -6.78 -2.33
N LEU A 123 0.19 -7.95 -2.36
CA LEU A 123 0.13 -8.89 -3.49
C LEU A 123 -1.29 -9.37 -3.76
N ASN A 124 -2.07 -9.50 -2.69
CA ASN A 124 -3.43 -10.03 -2.68
C ASN A 124 -4.37 -9.03 -2.00
N GLU A 125 -5.67 -9.23 -2.18
CA GLU A 125 -6.69 -8.68 -1.28
C GLU A 125 -6.38 -9.11 0.17
N ILE A 126 -6.72 -8.28 1.16
CA ILE A 126 -6.52 -8.62 2.57
C ILE A 126 -7.33 -9.88 2.89
N THR A 127 -6.65 -10.94 3.31
CA THR A 127 -7.30 -12.18 3.72
C THR A 127 -7.99 -12.04 5.06
N LYS A 128 -8.97 -12.89 5.34
CA LYS A 128 -9.60 -12.96 6.66
C LYS A 128 -8.59 -13.31 7.77
N ALA A 129 -7.61 -14.16 7.47
CA ALA A 129 -6.52 -14.46 8.40
C ALA A 129 -5.74 -13.20 8.79
N LYS A 130 -5.34 -12.40 7.79
CA LYS A 130 -4.60 -11.16 8.04
C LYS A 130 -5.44 -10.14 8.78
N TRP A 131 -6.71 -10.01 8.39
CA TRP A 131 -7.67 -9.16 9.09
C TRP A 131 -7.74 -9.48 10.58
N ASP A 132 -7.91 -10.77 10.93
CA ASP A 132 -8.05 -11.23 12.31
C ASP A 132 -6.77 -11.06 13.13
N GLU A 133 -5.60 -11.29 12.52
CA GLU A 133 -4.30 -11.08 13.16
C GLU A 133 -4.16 -9.63 13.65
N VAL A 134 -4.31 -8.67 12.73
CA VAL A 134 -4.18 -7.24 13.06
C VAL A 134 -5.31 -6.78 13.97
N ARG A 135 -6.54 -7.25 13.74
CA ARG A 135 -7.69 -6.94 14.59
C ARG A 135 -7.48 -7.40 16.03
N GLY A 136 -6.90 -8.59 16.23
CA GLY A 136 -6.59 -9.12 17.56
C GLY A 136 -5.67 -8.18 18.34
N TRP A 137 -4.59 -7.71 17.71
CA TRP A 137 -3.72 -6.69 18.27
C TRP A 137 -4.45 -5.34 18.48
N ALA A 138 -5.24 -4.91 17.50
CA ALA A 138 -5.89 -3.61 17.49
C ALA A 138 -6.90 -3.45 18.65
N LEU A 139 -7.66 -4.49 18.97
CA LEU A 139 -8.64 -4.48 20.06
C LEU A 139 -8.00 -4.26 21.44
N THR A 140 -6.75 -4.65 21.63
CA THR A 140 -6.00 -4.39 22.87
C THR A 140 -5.21 -3.08 22.84
N ASN A 141 -5.21 -2.37 21.70
CA ASN A 141 -4.43 -1.15 21.46
C ASN A 141 -5.31 0.04 21.03
N GLY A 142 -6.55 0.09 21.53
CA GLY A 142 -7.43 1.25 21.41
C GLY A 142 -8.35 1.30 20.19
N TYR A 143 -8.35 0.27 19.33
CA TYR A 143 -9.27 0.14 18.19
C TYR A 143 -10.48 -0.74 18.56
N SER A 144 -11.26 -0.32 19.54
CA SER A 144 -12.25 -1.17 20.21
C SER A 144 -13.50 -1.54 19.41
N ASP A 145 -13.72 -0.92 18.26
CA ASP A 145 -14.94 -1.07 17.44
C ASP A 145 -14.65 -1.61 16.02
N LEU A 146 -13.53 -2.33 15.86
CA LEU A 146 -13.23 -3.04 14.61
C LEU A 146 -14.19 -4.22 14.39
N ALA A 147 -14.85 -4.22 13.23
CA ALA A 147 -15.77 -5.28 12.82
C ALA A 147 -15.09 -6.65 12.77
N VAL A 148 -15.83 -7.73 13.03
CA VAL A 148 -15.29 -9.09 12.94
C VAL A 148 -14.93 -9.46 11.49
N GLY A 149 -15.64 -8.88 10.51
CA GLY A 149 -15.53 -9.23 9.09
C GLY A 149 -16.01 -10.66 8.80
N GLN A 150 -15.98 -11.06 7.53
CA GLN A 150 -16.30 -12.41 7.09
C GLN A 150 -15.18 -12.98 6.21
N ALA A 151 -14.98 -14.31 6.28
CA ALA A 151 -14.16 -15.02 5.31
C ALA A 151 -14.95 -15.12 4.01
N GLY A 152 -14.60 -14.32 3.01
CA GLY A 152 -15.19 -14.40 1.68
C GLY A 152 -16.72 -14.33 1.68
N THR A 153 -17.35 -14.99 0.71
CA THR A 153 -18.79 -15.25 0.66
C THR A 153 -19.04 -16.54 -0.09
N GLY A 154 -19.94 -17.39 0.44
CA GLY A 154 -20.32 -18.66 -0.17
C GLY A 154 -19.19 -19.71 -0.22
N GLY A 155 -19.50 -20.88 -0.78
CA GLY A 155 -18.51 -21.94 -1.04
C GLY A 155 -17.76 -22.44 0.20
N ASP A 156 -16.54 -22.93 -0.02
CA ASP A 156 -15.60 -23.40 1.01
C ASP A 156 -14.78 -22.25 1.60
N ALA A 157 -15.45 -21.15 2.00
CA ALA A 157 -14.74 -19.96 2.48
C ALA A 157 -13.93 -20.25 3.74
N THR A 158 -12.63 -19.95 3.68
CA THR A 158 -11.64 -20.14 4.73
C THR A 158 -10.92 -18.85 5.08
N SER A 159 -10.02 -18.89 6.06
CA SER A 159 -9.21 -17.74 6.45
C SER A 159 -8.32 -17.18 5.32
N ASN A 160 -8.08 -17.94 4.23
CA ASN A 160 -7.31 -17.48 3.07
C ASN A 160 -8.15 -16.80 1.98
N HIS A 161 -9.47 -16.68 2.20
CA HIS A 161 -10.34 -15.86 1.34
C HIS A 161 -10.22 -14.38 1.73
N PRO A 162 -10.55 -13.45 0.81
CA PRO A 162 -10.58 -12.03 1.13
C PRO A 162 -11.53 -11.75 2.31
N VAL A 163 -11.16 -10.81 3.16
CA VAL A 163 -12.09 -10.30 4.17
C VAL A 163 -13.20 -9.50 3.48
N THR A 164 -14.44 -9.81 3.83
CA THR A 164 -15.63 -9.08 3.36
C THR A 164 -16.43 -8.57 4.55
N MET A 165 -17.55 -7.88 4.29
CA MET A 165 -18.42 -7.31 5.33
C MET A 165 -17.70 -6.31 6.26
N VAL A 166 -16.68 -5.63 5.72
CA VAL A 166 -15.98 -4.54 6.37
C VAL A 166 -16.23 -3.26 5.55
N SER A 167 -16.51 -2.16 6.24
CA SER A 167 -16.78 -0.89 5.57
C SER A 167 -15.48 -0.13 5.26
N TRP A 168 -15.60 0.96 4.52
CA TRP A 168 -14.48 1.85 4.25
C TRP A 168 -13.88 2.37 5.57
N HIS A 169 -14.71 2.86 6.50
CA HIS A 169 -14.26 3.31 7.82
C HIS A 169 -13.50 2.23 8.61
N GLN A 170 -13.95 0.98 8.53
CA GLN A 170 -13.30 -0.15 9.19
C GLN A 170 -11.93 -0.44 8.56
N SER A 171 -11.83 -0.35 7.23
CA SER A 171 -10.58 -0.54 6.49
C SER A 171 -9.54 0.53 6.85
N LEU A 172 -9.96 1.80 7.01
CA LEU A 172 -9.07 2.89 7.46
C LEU A 172 -8.47 2.64 8.84
N LYS A 173 -9.34 2.32 9.81
CA LYS A 173 -8.92 2.00 11.18
C LYS A 173 -7.99 0.79 11.20
N TRP A 174 -8.29 -0.22 10.38
CA TRP A 174 -7.46 -1.41 10.25
C TRP A 174 -6.08 -1.09 9.64
N CYS A 175 -6.01 -0.24 8.62
CA CYS A 175 -4.76 0.26 8.05
C CYS A 175 -3.90 1.01 9.10
N ASN A 176 -4.53 1.87 9.91
CA ASN A 176 -3.85 2.52 11.03
C ASN A 176 -3.34 1.51 12.07
N ALA A 177 -4.17 0.52 12.44
CA ALA A 177 -3.77 -0.52 13.37
C ALA A 177 -2.60 -1.38 12.83
N ARG A 178 -2.64 -1.77 11.56
CA ARG A 178 -1.53 -2.46 10.88
C ARG A 178 -0.25 -1.62 10.89
N SER A 179 -0.39 -0.30 10.76
CA SER A 179 0.73 0.64 10.83
C SER A 179 1.37 0.64 12.22
N GLU A 180 0.57 0.88 13.28
CA GLU A 180 1.09 0.89 14.65
C GLU A 180 1.64 -0.48 15.08
N MET A 181 0.98 -1.58 14.71
CA MET A 181 1.46 -2.95 14.95
C MET A 181 2.83 -3.20 14.29
N SER A 182 3.11 -2.52 13.18
CA SER A 182 4.38 -2.61 12.46
C SER A 182 5.40 -1.54 12.88
N GLY A 183 5.11 -0.72 13.90
CA GLY A 183 5.97 0.38 14.33
C GLY A 183 5.99 1.59 13.38
N LEU A 184 5.00 1.71 12.50
CA LEU A 184 4.90 2.77 11.49
C LEU A 184 3.93 3.87 11.96
N THR A 185 4.15 5.10 11.49
CA THR A 185 3.23 6.22 11.71
C THR A 185 1.90 5.97 10.97
N PRO A 186 0.73 6.13 11.62
CA PRO A 186 -0.56 5.98 10.93
C PRO A 186 -0.81 7.02 9.84
N CYS A 187 -1.67 6.69 8.88
CA CYS A 187 -2.04 7.62 7.80
C CYS A 187 -3.29 8.43 8.12
N TYR A 188 -4.28 7.88 8.83
CA TYR A 188 -5.60 8.51 8.97
C TYR A 188 -5.83 9.16 10.33
N TYR A 189 -6.28 10.41 10.34
CA TYR A 189 -6.55 11.20 11.53
C TYR A 189 -7.97 11.77 11.51
N THR A 190 -8.41 12.30 12.64
CA THR A 190 -9.75 12.89 12.82
C THR A 190 -9.77 14.41 12.69
N ASN A 191 -8.62 15.03 12.44
CA ASN A 191 -8.47 16.45 12.13
C ASN A 191 -7.12 16.73 11.44
N SER A 192 -6.95 17.96 10.94
CA SER A 192 -5.77 18.40 10.18
C SER A 192 -4.53 18.69 11.02
N ALA A 193 -4.60 18.58 12.37
CA ALA A 193 -3.42 18.75 13.20
C ALA A 193 -2.49 17.52 13.16
N LEU A 194 -2.99 16.37 12.70
CA LEU A 194 -2.24 15.12 12.53
C LEU A 194 -1.45 14.68 13.79
N LEU A 195 -1.97 15.02 14.98
CA LEU A 195 -1.35 14.66 16.26
C LEU A 195 -1.70 13.23 16.67
N THR A 196 -0.87 12.60 17.50
CA THR A 196 -1.09 11.22 18.01
C THR A 196 -2.45 11.05 18.71
N SER A 197 -2.95 12.09 19.37
CA SER A 197 -4.27 12.12 20.01
C SER A 197 -5.43 12.11 19.01
N ALA A 198 -5.17 12.46 17.75
CA ALA A 198 -6.15 12.53 16.67
C ALA A 198 -6.05 11.34 15.70
N ILE A 199 -5.21 10.33 15.95
CA ILE A 199 -5.19 9.11 15.12
C ILE A 199 -6.58 8.46 15.14
N TYR A 200 -7.08 8.13 13.95
CA TYR A 200 -8.41 7.56 13.80
C TYR A 200 -8.42 6.08 14.24
N ARG A 201 -8.85 5.84 15.48
CA ARG A 201 -8.91 4.50 16.09
C ARG A 201 -10.32 3.95 16.31
N THR A 202 -11.30 4.81 16.57
CA THR A 202 -12.67 4.43 16.92
C THR A 202 -13.70 5.39 16.36
N GLY A 203 -14.96 4.94 16.33
CA GLY A 203 -16.09 5.69 15.81
C GLY A 203 -16.13 5.74 14.29
N THR A 204 -17.10 6.48 13.77
CA THR A 204 -17.27 6.75 12.35
C THR A 204 -16.94 8.21 12.07
N VAL A 205 -15.86 8.44 11.33
CA VAL A 205 -15.42 9.77 10.91
C VAL A 205 -15.26 9.76 9.39
N THR A 206 -15.88 10.71 8.71
CA THR A 206 -15.63 10.97 7.28
C THR A 206 -14.28 11.67 7.15
N VAL A 207 -13.21 10.89 7.11
CA VAL A 207 -11.86 11.41 6.89
C VAL A 207 -11.78 12.03 5.48
N ILE A 208 -11.20 13.23 5.41
CA ILE A 208 -10.97 14.02 4.19
C ILE A 208 -9.47 14.15 3.92
N ASN A 209 -9.10 14.63 2.73
CA ASN A 209 -7.70 14.68 2.28
C ASN A 209 -6.74 15.38 3.26
N ASP A 210 -7.19 16.45 3.92
CA ASP A 210 -6.38 17.24 4.87
C ASP A 210 -6.12 16.52 6.20
N TRP A 211 -6.83 15.42 6.48
CA TRP A 211 -6.70 14.61 7.70
C TRP A 211 -5.95 13.29 7.44
N VAL A 212 -5.29 13.20 6.28
CA VAL A 212 -4.43 12.09 5.94
C VAL A 212 -2.98 12.56 5.91
N ASN A 213 -2.12 11.88 6.66
CA ASN A 213 -0.68 12.05 6.55
C ASN A 213 -0.16 11.29 5.33
N TRP A 214 -0.21 11.94 4.17
CA TRP A 214 0.19 11.36 2.89
C TRP A 214 1.68 11.10 2.75
N THR A 215 2.52 11.71 3.59
CA THR A 215 3.97 11.49 3.61
C THR A 215 4.36 10.39 4.59
N SER A 216 3.40 9.85 5.36
CA SER A 216 3.64 8.73 6.26
C SER A 216 4.06 7.47 5.49
N GLY A 217 4.96 6.69 6.09
CA GLY A 217 5.27 5.31 5.68
C GLY A 217 4.27 4.27 6.20
N GLY A 218 3.12 4.68 6.73
CA GLY A 218 2.05 3.80 7.18
C GLY A 218 1.27 3.14 6.05
N TYR A 219 0.43 2.17 6.41
CA TYR A 219 -0.52 1.54 5.50
C TYR A 219 -1.74 2.41 5.31
N ARG A 220 -2.27 2.43 4.08
CA ARG A 220 -3.48 3.12 3.68
C ARG A 220 -4.17 2.38 2.53
N LEU A 221 -5.42 2.73 2.24
CA LEU A 221 -6.05 2.35 0.99
C LEU A 221 -5.31 3.01 -0.19
N PRO A 222 -5.26 2.34 -1.35
CA PRO A 222 -4.77 2.95 -2.58
C PRO A 222 -5.64 4.16 -2.96
N THR A 223 -5.01 5.16 -3.56
CA THR A 223 -5.78 6.09 -4.39
C THR A 223 -6.26 5.37 -5.64
N ASP A 224 -7.30 5.89 -6.26
CA ASP A 224 -7.83 5.40 -7.53
C ASP A 224 -6.73 5.34 -8.63
N ALA A 225 -5.89 6.36 -8.73
CA ALA A 225 -4.77 6.36 -9.67
C ALA A 225 -3.69 5.32 -9.33
N GLU A 226 -3.40 5.10 -8.05
CA GLU A 226 -2.48 4.05 -7.62
C GLU A 226 -3.04 2.65 -7.95
N TRP A 227 -4.32 2.42 -7.66
CA TRP A 227 -4.97 1.15 -7.94
C TRP A 227 -4.97 0.84 -9.44
N GLU A 228 -5.38 1.79 -10.29
CA GLU A 228 -5.42 1.55 -11.73
C GLU A 228 -4.02 1.27 -12.30
N LYS A 229 -2.99 2.03 -11.87
CA LYS A 229 -1.61 1.76 -12.31
C LYS A 229 -1.15 0.37 -11.87
N ALA A 230 -1.44 0.00 -10.63
CA ALA A 230 -1.13 -1.31 -10.09
C ALA A 230 -1.82 -2.41 -10.90
N ALA A 231 -3.11 -2.25 -11.20
CA ALA A 231 -3.93 -3.21 -11.94
C ALA A 231 -3.40 -3.43 -13.36
N ARG A 232 -2.96 -2.37 -14.03
CA ARG A 232 -2.36 -2.43 -15.37
C ARG A 232 -1.06 -3.23 -15.41
N GLY A 233 -0.35 -3.41 -14.30
CA GLY A 233 0.81 -4.30 -14.23
C GLY A 233 1.93 -3.98 -15.21
N GLY A 234 2.12 -2.69 -15.56
CA GLY A 234 3.09 -2.23 -16.55
C GLY A 234 2.60 -2.24 -18.00
N LEU A 235 1.37 -2.71 -18.26
CA LEU A 235 0.76 -2.69 -19.58
C LEU A 235 0.18 -1.30 -19.91
N VAL A 236 0.34 -0.88 -21.16
CA VAL A 236 -0.17 0.40 -21.68
C VAL A 236 -1.45 0.17 -22.48
N SER A 237 -2.51 0.91 -22.13
CA SER A 237 -3.79 0.93 -22.85
C SER A 237 -4.44 -0.46 -23.05
N GLN A 238 -4.21 -1.38 -22.12
CA GLN A 238 -4.88 -2.67 -22.10
C GLN A 238 -6.14 -2.62 -21.23
N LEU A 239 -7.11 -3.48 -21.57
CA LEU A 239 -8.39 -3.58 -20.89
C LEU A 239 -8.28 -4.23 -19.50
N TYR A 240 -7.52 -5.32 -19.41
CA TYR A 240 -7.44 -6.17 -18.22
C TYR A 240 -5.99 -6.27 -17.71
N PRO A 241 -5.78 -6.76 -16.48
CA PRO A 241 -4.44 -6.93 -15.91
C PRO A 241 -3.51 -7.83 -16.73
N TRP A 242 -4.07 -8.67 -17.61
CA TRP A 242 -3.38 -9.61 -18.50
C TRP A 242 -3.45 -9.21 -20.00
N GLY A 243 -3.91 -8.00 -20.33
CA GLY A 243 -4.05 -7.55 -21.72
C GLY A 243 -5.50 -7.46 -22.20
N ASN A 244 -5.73 -7.66 -23.50
CA ASN A 244 -7.03 -7.49 -24.14
C ASN A 244 -7.84 -8.79 -24.33
N ALA A 245 -7.29 -9.94 -23.94
CA ALA A 245 -8.02 -11.21 -24.02
C ALA A 245 -9.27 -11.15 -23.12
N ALA A 246 -10.44 -11.49 -23.68
CA ALA A 246 -11.72 -11.48 -22.97
C ALA A 246 -11.65 -12.34 -21.69
N PRO A 247 -12.16 -11.91 -20.52
CA PRO A 247 -12.05 -12.67 -19.28
C PRO A 247 -12.61 -14.09 -19.40
N ASP A 248 -12.03 -15.03 -18.65
CA ASP A 248 -12.52 -16.40 -18.48
C ASP A 248 -12.21 -16.92 -17.07
N ALA A 249 -12.75 -18.10 -16.74
CA ALA A 249 -12.62 -18.72 -15.43
C ALA A 249 -11.18 -19.19 -15.08
N THR A 250 -10.20 -19.05 -15.97
CA THR A 250 -8.78 -19.33 -15.67
C THR A 250 -8.01 -18.07 -15.29
N ARG A 251 -8.62 -16.88 -15.46
CA ARG A 251 -7.96 -15.58 -15.27
C ARG A 251 -8.57 -14.70 -14.20
N ALA A 252 -9.83 -14.92 -13.83
CA ALA A 252 -10.50 -14.19 -12.77
C ALA A 252 -11.69 -14.97 -12.19
N ASN A 253 -12.03 -14.67 -10.94
CA ASN A 253 -13.29 -15.11 -10.33
C ASN A 253 -14.40 -14.08 -10.60
N TYR A 254 -15.33 -14.36 -11.50
CA TYR A 254 -16.47 -13.49 -11.82
C TYR A 254 -17.65 -14.30 -12.34
N ASN A 255 -18.85 -13.74 -12.27
CA ASN A 255 -20.10 -14.41 -12.63
C ASN A 255 -20.25 -15.79 -11.98
N THR A 256 -19.84 -15.90 -10.71
CA THR A 256 -19.97 -17.08 -9.86
C THR A 256 -20.89 -16.78 -8.68
N ASN A 257 -20.94 -17.68 -7.69
CA ASN A 257 -21.74 -17.55 -6.47
C ASN A 257 -20.89 -17.46 -5.19
N ALA A 258 -19.57 -17.37 -5.32
CA ALA A 258 -18.67 -17.38 -4.17
C ALA A 258 -17.30 -16.74 -4.48
N THR A 259 -16.67 -16.20 -3.45
CA THR A 259 -15.24 -15.86 -3.49
C THR A 259 -14.38 -17.11 -3.61
N THR A 260 -13.14 -16.95 -4.08
CA THR A 260 -12.08 -17.96 -4.01
C THR A 260 -10.99 -17.50 -3.04
N ALA A 261 -10.12 -18.44 -2.63
CA ALA A 261 -8.90 -18.06 -1.93
C ALA A 261 -8.09 -17.08 -2.80
N VAL A 262 -7.41 -16.12 -2.16
CA VAL A 262 -6.58 -15.14 -2.87
C VAL A 262 -5.41 -15.83 -3.57
N GLY A 263 -4.95 -15.25 -4.67
CA GLY A 263 -3.81 -15.77 -5.43
C GLY A 263 -4.12 -17.00 -6.28
N ASN A 264 -5.40 -17.33 -6.48
CA ASN A 264 -5.81 -18.52 -7.23
C ASN A 264 -5.75 -18.33 -8.76
N TYR A 265 -5.63 -17.08 -9.23
CA TYR A 265 -5.51 -16.72 -10.65
C TYR A 265 -4.11 -16.17 -10.96
N PRO A 266 -3.69 -16.09 -12.24
CA PRO A 266 -2.38 -15.56 -12.58
C PRO A 266 -2.18 -14.10 -12.14
N ALA A 267 -1.00 -13.80 -11.58
CA ALA A 267 -0.60 -12.43 -11.28
C ALA A 267 -0.38 -11.58 -12.55
N ASN A 268 -0.52 -10.27 -12.42
CA ASN A 268 -0.16 -9.32 -13.47
C ASN A 268 1.37 -9.05 -13.52
N GLY A 269 1.81 -8.13 -14.38
CA GLY A 269 3.24 -7.83 -14.57
C GLY A 269 3.97 -7.22 -13.35
N TYR A 270 3.26 -6.83 -12.30
CA TYR A 270 3.83 -6.42 -11.01
C TYR A 270 3.74 -7.51 -9.93
N GLY A 271 3.29 -8.71 -10.26
CA GLY A 271 3.12 -9.80 -9.30
C GLY A 271 1.84 -9.69 -8.46
N LEU A 272 0.88 -8.85 -8.87
CA LEU A 272 -0.37 -8.66 -8.14
C LEU A 272 -1.45 -9.62 -8.62
N PHE A 273 -2.11 -10.25 -7.66
CA PHE A 273 -3.19 -11.19 -7.86
C PHE A 273 -4.54 -10.50 -7.68
N ASP A 274 -5.56 -11.10 -8.31
CA ASP A 274 -6.97 -10.72 -8.13
C ASP A 274 -7.24 -9.23 -8.39
N MET A 275 -6.46 -8.58 -9.26
CA MET A 275 -6.72 -7.19 -9.71
C MET A 275 -7.97 -7.10 -10.61
N ALA A 276 -8.58 -8.24 -10.94
CA ALA A 276 -9.85 -8.34 -11.64
C ALA A 276 -10.64 -9.55 -11.10
N GLY A 277 -11.85 -9.30 -10.58
CA GLY A 277 -12.72 -10.30 -9.98
C GLY A 277 -12.48 -10.49 -8.48
N ASN A 278 -13.00 -11.60 -7.96
CA ASN A 278 -13.01 -11.98 -6.54
C ASN A 278 -13.76 -10.98 -5.65
N VAL A 279 -13.18 -9.89 -5.16
CA VAL A 279 -13.91 -8.82 -4.48
C VAL A 279 -13.52 -7.44 -5.01
N VAL A 280 -14.45 -6.50 -4.91
CA VAL A 280 -14.17 -5.10 -5.25
C VAL A 280 -13.19 -4.55 -4.23
N ASP A 281 -12.12 -3.93 -4.71
CA ASP A 281 -11.15 -3.24 -3.87
C ASP A 281 -11.62 -1.83 -3.55
N LEU A 282 -11.85 -1.55 -2.26
CA LEU A 282 -12.11 -0.21 -1.77
C LEU A 282 -10.89 0.70 -1.97
N CYS A 283 -11.11 1.88 -2.55
CA CYS A 283 -10.09 2.91 -2.70
C CYS A 283 -10.36 4.12 -1.81
N TRP A 284 -9.36 4.98 -1.67
CA TRP A 284 -9.44 6.23 -0.92
C TRP A 284 -10.45 7.21 -1.53
N ASP A 285 -10.38 7.39 -2.84
CA ASP A 285 -11.04 8.46 -3.57
C ASP A 285 -12.56 8.40 -3.48
N LEU A 286 -13.17 9.58 -3.61
CA LEU A 286 -14.61 9.68 -3.80
C LEU A 286 -14.99 9.20 -5.20
N TYR A 287 -16.12 8.51 -5.30
CA TYR A 287 -16.66 8.07 -6.58
C TYR A 287 -17.01 9.28 -7.46
N THR A 288 -16.37 9.36 -8.63
CA THR A 288 -16.57 10.37 -9.65
C THR A 288 -16.66 9.68 -11.02
N VAL A 289 -17.60 10.12 -11.86
CA VAL A 289 -17.74 9.63 -13.24
C VAL A 289 -17.34 10.68 -14.26
N THR A 290 -17.39 11.97 -13.91
CA THR A 290 -16.96 13.06 -14.80
C THR A 290 -15.67 13.75 -14.35
N MET A 291 -15.32 13.65 -13.06
CA MET A 291 -14.13 14.29 -12.50
C MET A 291 -12.90 13.38 -12.54
N MET A 292 -12.38 13.11 -13.76
CA MET A 292 -11.01 12.58 -13.88
C MET A 292 -9.99 13.62 -13.35
N PRO A 293 -8.84 13.19 -12.82
CA PRO A 293 -7.77 14.12 -12.47
C PRO A 293 -7.38 15.00 -13.66
N PRO A 294 -7.02 16.27 -13.45
CA PRO A 294 -6.47 17.11 -14.51
C PRO A 294 -5.27 16.45 -15.21
N GLU A 295 -5.11 16.73 -16.51
CA GLU A 295 -3.94 16.28 -17.28
C GLU A 295 -2.64 16.71 -16.58
N GLY A 296 -1.71 15.77 -16.40
CA GLY A 296 -0.42 16.01 -15.75
C GLY A 296 -0.46 16.05 -14.23
N SER A 297 -1.58 15.67 -13.59
CA SER A 297 -1.66 15.58 -12.12
C SER A 297 -0.60 14.64 -11.54
N VAL A 298 -0.04 15.02 -10.40
CA VAL A 298 0.92 14.21 -9.63
C VAL A 298 0.25 13.76 -8.33
N ASP A 299 0.26 12.46 -8.08
CA ASP A 299 -0.36 11.81 -6.91
C ASP A 299 -1.80 12.29 -6.65
N PRO A 300 -2.72 12.19 -7.63
CA PRO A 300 -4.09 12.63 -7.44
C PRO A 300 -4.80 11.79 -6.35
N ARG A 301 -5.59 12.48 -5.52
CA ARG A 301 -6.31 11.94 -4.35
C ARG A 301 -7.82 12.21 -4.40
N GLY A 302 -8.32 12.52 -5.60
CA GLY A 302 -9.71 12.85 -5.84
C GLY A 302 -10.15 14.17 -5.18
N PRO A 303 -11.46 14.48 -5.24
CA PRO A 303 -12.04 15.65 -4.58
C PRO A 303 -11.85 15.60 -3.06
N ALA A 304 -11.67 16.77 -2.43
CA ALA A 304 -11.25 16.84 -1.04
C ALA A 304 -12.31 16.44 -0.01
N THR A 305 -13.60 16.73 -0.27
CA THR A 305 -14.67 16.64 0.75
C THR A 305 -15.90 15.86 0.26
N THR A 306 -16.44 16.22 -0.90
CA THR A 306 -17.59 15.57 -1.55
C THR A 306 -17.35 15.42 -3.05
N ASN A 307 -18.04 14.45 -3.67
CA ASN A 307 -18.01 14.28 -5.12
C ASN A 307 -18.92 15.29 -5.85
N GLU A 308 -18.99 15.19 -7.18
CA GLU A 308 -19.84 16.00 -8.06
C GLU A 308 -21.34 15.98 -7.72
N TYR A 309 -21.80 15.03 -6.90
CA TYR A 309 -23.17 14.90 -6.43
C TYR A 309 -23.39 15.35 -4.98
N GLY A 310 -22.36 15.91 -4.32
CA GLY A 310 -22.42 16.28 -2.90
C GLY A 310 -22.38 15.08 -1.95
N SER A 311 -21.94 13.91 -2.41
CA SER A 311 -21.86 12.66 -1.64
C SER A 311 -20.42 12.33 -1.20
N THR A 312 -20.31 11.51 -0.15
CA THR A 312 -19.05 10.94 0.37
C THR A 312 -18.84 9.48 -0.06
N THR A 313 -19.64 9.01 -1.01
CA THR A 313 -19.52 7.69 -1.64
C THR A 313 -18.13 7.49 -2.23
N ARG A 314 -17.54 6.32 -1.96
CA ARG A 314 -16.17 5.96 -2.33
C ARG A 314 -16.17 5.13 -3.61
N ILE A 315 -15.07 5.22 -4.36
CA ILE A 315 -14.87 4.36 -5.53
C ILE A 315 -14.36 2.98 -5.11
N GLY A 316 -14.76 1.97 -5.88
CA GLY A 316 -14.17 0.63 -5.83
C GLY A 316 -13.80 0.14 -7.22
N HIS A 317 -12.83 -0.76 -7.30
CA HIS A 317 -12.31 -1.26 -8.58
C HIS A 317 -12.22 -2.79 -8.64
N GLY A 318 -11.93 -3.31 -9.84
CA GLY A 318 -11.60 -4.72 -10.09
C GLY A 318 -12.80 -5.62 -10.33
N GLY A 319 -14.00 -5.22 -9.90
CA GLY A 319 -15.17 -6.10 -9.94
C GLY A 319 -15.10 -7.18 -8.87
N SER A 320 -16.00 -8.16 -8.94
CA SER A 320 -16.10 -9.21 -7.93
C SER A 320 -16.55 -10.54 -8.54
N TRP A 321 -16.60 -11.56 -7.69
CA TRP A 321 -17.21 -12.86 -7.98
C TRP A 321 -18.64 -12.73 -8.54
N SER A 322 -19.40 -11.70 -8.13
CA SER A 322 -20.77 -11.48 -8.57
C SER A 322 -20.90 -10.61 -9.83
N SER A 323 -19.79 -10.13 -10.41
CA SER A 323 -19.82 -9.32 -11.64
C SER A 323 -20.25 -10.16 -12.83
N THR A 324 -21.46 -9.91 -13.34
CA THR A 324 -22.01 -10.62 -14.51
C THR A 324 -21.53 -10.04 -15.85
N SER A 325 -20.97 -8.83 -15.83
CA SER A 325 -20.41 -8.15 -17.00
C SER A 325 -18.89 -8.07 -16.90
N THR A 326 -18.20 -8.47 -17.97
CA THR A 326 -16.74 -8.36 -18.09
C THR A 326 -16.26 -6.90 -18.21
N LEU A 327 -17.16 -5.93 -18.38
CA LEU A 327 -16.83 -4.51 -18.32
C LEU A 327 -16.36 -4.09 -16.92
N LEU A 328 -16.95 -4.68 -15.88
CA LEU A 328 -16.65 -4.40 -14.47
C LEU A 328 -15.26 -4.90 -14.03
N LEU A 329 -14.63 -5.73 -14.86
CA LEU A 329 -13.31 -6.31 -14.61
C LEU A 329 -12.17 -5.51 -15.27
N LYS A 330 -12.51 -4.47 -16.05
CA LYS A 330 -11.50 -3.64 -16.72
C LYS A 330 -10.70 -2.87 -15.66
N CYS A 331 -9.40 -2.68 -15.89
CA CYS A 331 -8.54 -1.91 -14.98
C CYS A 331 -9.06 -0.47 -14.76
N SER A 332 -9.71 0.10 -15.77
CA SER A 332 -10.22 1.47 -15.75
C SER A 332 -11.71 1.58 -15.39
N ASP A 333 -12.38 0.47 -15.09
CA ASP A 333 -13.79 0.54 -14.71
C ASP A 333 -13.92 1.26 -13.37
N ARG A 334 -14.92 2.13 -13.29
CA ARG A 334 -15.19 2.97 -12.12
C ARG A 334 -16.62 2.76 -11.63
N SER A 335 -17.31 1.72 -12.06
CA SER A 335 -18.77 1.62 -11.93
C SER A 335 -19.24 1.35 -10.50
N TYR A 336 -18.33 1.02 -9.57
CA TYR A 336 -18.66 0.79 -8.16
C TYR A 336 -18.63 2.09 -7.35
N TYR A 337 -19.79 2.41 -6.78
CA TYR A 337 -20.01 3.53 -5.88
C TYR A 337 -20.48 2.99 -4.53
N ILE A 338 -19.64 3.14 -3.51
CA ILE A 338 -19.80 2.42 -2.23
C ILE A 338 -20.02 3.44 -1.11
N ALA A 339 -21.17 3.35 -0.43
CA ALA A 339 -21.40 4.18 0.75
C ALA A 339 -20.36 3.81 1.82
N PRO A 340 -19.69 4.78 2.46
CA PRO A 340 -18.52 4.50 3.29
C PRO A 340 -18.84 3.68 4.56
N ASP A 341 -20.10 3.70 5.00
CA ASP A 341 -20.62 2.88 6.11
C ASP A 341 -21.01 1.45 5.71
N SER A 342 -21.11 1.16 4.42
CA SER A 342 -21.55 -0.15 3.93
C SER A 342 -20.42 -1.17 3.97
N GLY A 343 -20.67 -2.28 4.66
CA GLY A 343 -19.94 -3.53 4.45
C GLY A 343 -20.74 -4.44 3.52
N GLY A 344 -20.08 -5.05 2.53
CA GLY A 344 -20.74 -5.90 1.53
C GLY A 344 -20.03 -7.24 1.40
N THR A 345 -20.76 -8.24 0.91
CA THR A 345 -20.28 -9.61 0.66
C THR A 345 -19.31 -9.72 -0.53
N TYR A 346 -19.17 -8.64 -1.28
CA TYR A 346 -18.29 -8.53 -2.44
C TYR A 346 -17.37 -7.30 -2.36
N PHE A 347 -17.27 -6.67 -1.18
CA PHE A 347 -16.33 -5.58 -0.92
C PHE A 347 -15.19 -6.10 -0.05
N GLY A 348 -13.97 -5.92 -0.53
CA GLY A 348 -12.73 -6.11 0.22
C GLY A 348 -11.82 -4.90 0.02
N PHE A 349 -10.53 -5.10 0.23
CA PHE A 349 -9.52 -4.07 0.00
C PHE A 349 -8.13 -4.67 0.01
N ARG A 350 -7.16 -3.87 -0.44
CA ARG A 350 -5.72 -4.07 -0.26
C ARG A 350 -5.09 -2.80 0.30
N CYS A 351 -3.95 -2.91 0.98
CA CYS A 351 -3.21 -1.74 1.43
C CYS A 351 -2.11 -1.35 0.45
N VAL A 352 -1.82 -0.05 0.41
CA VAL A 352 -0.59 0.52 -0.11
C VAL A 352 0.18 1.23 0.99
N ARG A 353 1.43 1.54 0.70
CA ARG A 353 2.32 2.33 1.56
C ARG A 353 3.42 2.99 0.71
N ASN A 354 3.91 4.12 1.18
CA ASN A 354 5.12 4.74 0.62
C ASN A 354 6.36 3.93 1.09
N PRO A 355 7.33 3.64 0.19
CA PRO A 355 8.45 2.74 0.47
C PRO A 355 9.34 3.19 1.65
#